data_AF-A0A9X9WYQ3-F1
#
_entry.id   AF-A0A9X9WYQ3-F1
#
_cell.length_a   1.000
_cell.length_b   1.000
_cell.length_c   1.000
_cell.angle_alpha   90.00
_cell.angle_beta   90.00
_cell.angle_gamma   90.00
#
_symmetry.space_group_name_H-M   'P 1'
#
loop_
_entity.id
_entity.type
_entity.pdbx_description
1 polymer ?
#
loop_
_entity_poly.entity_id
_entity_poly.type
_entity_poly.pdbx_seq_one_letter_code
_entity_poly.pdbx_strand_id
1 'polypeptide(L)'
;MRAMLVLATLCLAAPATAQTGADAFARGCGGGCHHSETRVLRAIPRGTDAERRAWIEAFMARHPCHSDNMKPAILDYLTERTRR
;
A
#
# COMPACT_ATOMS: atom_id res chain seq x y z
N MET A 1 -29.21 -48.15 -12.79
CA MET A 1 -29.45 -46.81 -12.21
C MET A 1 -28.12 -46.33 -11.63
N ARG A 2 -27.42 -45.40 -12.29
CA ARG A 2 -26.11 -44.89 -11.84
C ARG A 2 -26.33 -43.55 -11.14
N ALA A 3 -26.20 -43.56 -9.81
CA ALA A 3 -26.17 -42.34 -9.01
C ALA A 3 -24.83 -41.64 -9.21
N MET A 4 -24.81 -40.54 -9.96
CA MET A 4 -23.66 -39.63 -10.00
C MET A 4 -23.69 -38.76 -8.74
N LEU A 5 -22.75 -39.03 -7.84
CA LEU A 5 -22.49 -38.21 -6.67
C LEU A 5 -21.79 -36.92 -7.14
N VAL A 6 -22.50 -35.80 -7.11
CA VAL A 6 -21.90 -34.46 -7.35
C VAL A 6 -21.22 -34.03 -6.05
N LEU A 7 -19.91 -34.19 -5.98
CA LEU A 7 -19.09 -33.67 -4.88
C LEU A 7 -18.91 -32.16 -5.11
N ALA A 8 -19.78 -31.36 -4.50
CA ALA A 8 -19.64 -29.91 -4.49
C ALA A 8 -18.50 -29.50 -3.55
N THR A 9 -17.30 -29.32 -4.09
CA THR A 9 -16.18 -28.68 -3.39
C THR A 9 -16.50 -27.20 -3.18
N LEU A 10 -17.07 -26.86 -2.01
CA LEU A 10 -17.06 -25.49 -1.50
C LEU A 10 -15.62 -25.10 -1.18
N CYS A 11 -14.99 -24.34 -2.07
CA CYS A 11 -13.78 -23.61 -1.75
C CYS A 11 -14.10 -22.56 -0.69
N LEU A 12 -13.73 -22.83 0.57
CA LEU A 12 -13.60 -21.81 1.59
C LEU A 12 -12.47 -20.86 1.14
N ALA A 13 -12.82 -19.76 0.49
CA ALA A 13 -11.91 -18.65 0.29
C ALA A 13 -11.61 -18.05 1.67
N ALA A 14 -10.45 -18.36 2.22
CA ALA A 14 -9.95 -17.64 3.38
C ALA A 14 -9.92 -16.14 3.06
N PRO A 15 -10.34 -15.25 3.98
CA PRO A 15 -10.27 -13.82 3.73
C PRO A 15 -8.79 -13.47 3.52
N ALA A 16 -8.45 -13.05 2.30
CA ALA A 16 -7.18 -12.39 2.07
C ALA A 16 -7.19 -11.14 2.96
N THR A 17 -6.37 -11.14 4.01
CA THR A 17 -6.16 -9.95 4.84
C THR A 17 -5.58 -8.88 3.92
N ALA A 18 -6.45 -7.99 3.45
CA ALA A 18 -6.04 -6.90 2.59
C ALA A 18 -4.99 -6.08 3.34
N GLN A 19 -3.76 -6.06 2.81
CA GLN A 19 -2.65 -5.31 3.39
C GLN A 19 -3.07 -3.84 3.50
N THR A 20 -3.04 -3.25 4.69
CA THR A 20 -3.42 -1.85 4.86
C THR A 20 -2.33 -0.92 4.32
N GLY A 21 -2.68 0.34 4.01
CA GLY A 21 -1.69 1.36 3.64
C GLY A 21 -0.64 1.61 4.73
N ALA A 22 -1.05 1.51 6.01
CA ALA A 22 -0.14 1.62 7.15
C ALA A 22 0.84 0.44 7.21
N ASP A 23 0.37 -0.80 6.96
CA ASP A 23 1.25 -1.97 6.88
C ASP A 23 2.21 -1.89 5.70
N ALA A 24 1.71 -1.41 4.55
CA ALA A 24 2.52 -1.18 3.37
C ALA A 24 3.64 -0.17 3.66
N PHE A 25 3.33 0.94 4.34
CA PHE A 25 4.31 1.93 4.77
C PHE A 25 5.31 1.34 5.78
N ALA A 26 4.82 0.64 6.81
CA ALA A 26 5.68 0.06 7.84
C ALA A 26 6.68 -0.94 7.24
N ARG A 27 6.26 -1.78 6.30
CA ARG A 27 7.11 -2.78 5.65
C ARG A 27 8.01 -2.19 4.57
N GLY A 28 7.49 -1.30 3.72
CA GLY A 28 8.22 -0.77 2.56
C GLY A 28 9.10 0.45 2.86
N CYS A 29 8.76 1.23 3.88
CA CYS A 29 9.47 2.48 4.25
C CYS A 29 10.01 2.41 5.69
N GLY A 30 9.18 1.95 6.63
CA GLY A 30 9.46 1.96 8.07
C GLY A 30 10.51 0.95 8.54
N GLY A 31 10.56 -0.22 7.89
CA GLY A 31 11.35 -1.38 8.31
C GLY A 31 12.87 -1.28 8.12
N GLY A 32 13.40 -0.14 7.67
CA GLY A 32 14.85 0.02 7.49
C GLY A 32 15.33 1.41 7.08
N CYS A 33 14.51 2.21 6.39
CA CYS A 33 14.95 3.51 5.85
C CYS A 33 14.37 4.71 6.62
N HIS A 34 13.14 4.60 7.13
CA HIS A 34 12.44 5.71 7.76
C HIS A 34 11.88 5.36 9.13
N HIS A 35 12.57 5.76 10.21
CA HIS A 35 12.11 5.52 11.58
C HIS A 35 10.93 6.40 12.03
N SER A 36 10.49 7.38 11.22
CA SER A 36 9.42 8.29 11.59
C SER A 36 8.58 8.65 10.37
N GLU A 37 7.30 8.26 10.41
CA GLU A 37 6.32 8.65 9.40
C GLU A 37 6.19 10.19 9.32
N THR A 38 6.17 10.87 10.46
CA THR A 38 6.08 12.33 10.52
C THR A 38 7.20 13.03 9.74
N ARG A 39 8.42 12.48 9.73
CA ARG A 39 9.53 13.04 8.93
C ARG A 39 9.29 12.89 7.43
N VAL A 40 8.73 11.75 7.01
CA VAL A 40 8.34 11.53 5.61
C VAL A 40 7.23 12.50 5.21
N LEU A 41 6.17 12.61 6.03
CA LEU A 41 5.05 13.51 5.74
C LEU A 41 5.46 14.98 5.63
N ARG A 42 6.43 15.43 6.44
CA ARG A 42 6.96 16.80 6.37
C ARG A 42 7.78 17.09 5.10
N ALA A 43 8.31 16.06 4.44
CA ALA A 43 9.07 16.22 3.20
C ALA A 43 8.16 16.35 1.97
N ILE A 44 6.90 15.91 2.08
CA ILE A 44 5.91 16.04 1.00
C ILE A 44 5.45 17.50 0.94
N PRO A 45 5.50 18.16 -0.23
CA PRO A 45 5.08 19.54 -0.37
C PRO A 45 3.59 19.70 -0.06
N ARG A 46 3.20 20.90 0.38
CA ARG A 46 1.79 21.28 0.47
C ARG A 46 1.22 21.51 -0.94
N GLY A 47 -0.07 21.29 -1.09
CA GLY A 47 -0.78 21.52 -2.35
C GLY A 47 -2.16 20.87 -2.32
N THR A 48 -2.75 20.72 -3.50
CA THR A 48 -3.89 19.85 -3.75
C THR A 48 -3.48 18.39 -3.64
N ASP A 49 -4.46 17.48 -3.53
CA ASP A 49 -4.20 16.05 -3.52
C ASP A 49 -3.54 15.55 -4.79
N ALA A 50 -3.94 16.12 -5.94
CA ALA A 50 -3.34 15.78 -7.23
C ALA A 50 -1.86 16.16 -7.29
N GLU A 51 -1.50 17.36 -6.80
CA GLU A 51 -0.12 17.83 -6.74
C GLU A 51 0.73 16.98 -5.79
N ARG A 52 0.19 16.66 -4.61
CA ARG A 52 0.88 15.78 -3.64
C ARG A 52 1.09 14.39 -4.20
N ARG A 53 0.05 13.81 -4.81
CA ARG A 53 0.12 12.49 -5.44
C ARG A 53 1.19 12.46 -6.54
N ALA A 54 1.14 13.41 -7.47
CA ALA A 54 2.10 13.50 -8.56
C ALA A 54 3.55 13.66 -8.05
N TRP A 55 3.74 14.47 -6.99
CA TRP A 55 5.05 14.61 -6.38
C TRP A 55 5.56 13.30 -5.75
N ILE A 56 4.69 12.58 -5.00
CA ILE A 56 5.04 11.30 -4.38
C ILE A 56 5.37 10.26 -5.46
N GLU A 57 4.58 10.18 -6.54
CA GLU A 57 4.82 9.29 -7.69
C GLU A 57 6.19 9.58 -8.32
N ALA A 58 6.47 10.83 -8.64
CA ALA A 58 7.74 11.25 -9.23
C ALA A 58 8.94 11.01 -8.29
N PHE A 59 8.76 11.20 -6.99
CA PHE A 59 9.79 10.90 -5.99
C PHE A 59 10.06 9.39 -5.92
N MET A 60 9.02 8.57 -5.79
CA MET A 60 9.14 7.12 -5.66
C MET A 60 9.66 6.42 -6.93
N ALA A 61 9.54 7.06 -8.10
CA ALA A 61 10.13 6.56 -9.35
C ALA A 61 11.68 6.52 -9.31
N ARG A 62 12.30 7.40 -8.51
CA ARG A 62 13.77 7.51 -8.36
C ARG A 62 14.26 7.16 -6.96
N HIS A 63 13.36 6.94 -6.02
CA HIS A 63 13.70 6.59 -4.65
C HIS A 63 13.85 5.07 -4.52
N PRO A 64 14.98 4.56 -4.00
CA PRO A 64 15.14 3.13 -3.73
C PRO A 64 14.05 2.66 -2.76
N CYS A 65 13.22 1.73 -3.21
CA CYS A 65 12.24 1.06 -2.37
C CYS A 65 12.40 -0.45 -2.57
N HIS A 66 12.67 -1.17 -1.48
CA HIS A 66 12.86 -2.62 -1.55
C HIS A 66 11.53 -3.39 -1.72
N SER A 67 10.40 -2.70 -1.79
CA SER A 67 9.05 -3.29 -1.86
C SER A 67 8.21 -2.62 -2.94
N ASP A 68 8.64 -2.78 -4.19
CA ASP A 68 7.99 -2.19 -5.36
C ASP A 68 6.52 -2.58 -5.50
N ASN A 69 6.18 -3.80 -5.12
CA ASN A 69 4.80 -4.30 -5.11
C ASN A 69 3.88 -3.55 -4.12
N MET A 70 4.44 -2.86 -3.12
CA MET A 70 3.70 -2.09 -2.13
C MET A 70 3.53 -0.61 -2.50
N LYS A 71 4.22 -0.14 -3.55
CA LYS A 71 4.23 1.27 -3.95
C LYS A 71 2.82 1.87 -4.08
N PRO A 72 1.83 1.23 -4.74
CA PRO A 72 0.48 1.81 -4.87
C PRO A 72 -0.18 2.06 -3.50
N ALA A 73 -0.12 1.09 -2.59
CA ALA A 73 -0.72 1.21 -1.26
C ALA A 73 -0.01 2.26 -0.39
N ILE A 74 1.33 2.37 -0.49
CA ILE A 74 2.11 3.42 0.18
C ILE A 74 1.71 4.80 -0.34
N LEU A 75 1.49 4.92 -1.64
CA LEU A 75 1.19 6.18 -2.29
C LEU A 75 -0.18 6.72 -1.91
N ASP A 76 -1.19 5.85 -1.92
CA ASP A 76 -2.54 6.18 -1.45
C ASP A 76 -2.52 6.57 0.03
N TYR A 77 -1.77 5.82 0.84
CA TYR A 77 -1.60 6.11 2.26
C TYR A 77 -0.98 7.49 2.51
N LEU A 78 0.15 7.79 1.87
CA LEU A 78 0.84 9.09 2.04
C LEU A 78 -0.01 10.26 1.53
N THR A 79 -0.73 10.07 0.42
CA THR A 79 -1.65 11.08 -0.11
C THR A 79 -2.77 11.38 0.89
N GLU A 80 -3.38 10.35 1.47
CA GLU A 80 -4.42 10.53 2.51
C GLU A 80 -3.86 11.17 3.78
N ARG A 81 -2.68 10.74 4.25
CA ARG A 81 -2.06 11.26 5.47
C ARG A 81 -1.63 12.73 5.38
N THR A 82 -1.42 13.25 4.17
CA THR A 82 -1.00 14.65 3.93
C THR A 82 -2.16 15.61 3.68
N ARG A 83 -3.41 15.12 3.72
CA ARG A 83 -4.63 15.95 3.71
C ARG A 83 -4.92 16.60 5.07
N ARG A 84 -4.40 16.00 6.14
CA ARG A 84 -4.64 16.37 7.54
C ARG A 84 -3.65 17.42 8.01
#